data_AF-A0A453DR91-F1
#
_entry.id   AF-A0A453DR91-F1
#
_cell.length_a   1.000
_cell.length_b   1.000
_cell.length_c   1.000
_cell.angle_alpha   90.00
_cell.angle_beta   90.00
_cell.angle_gamma   90.00
#
_symmetry.space_group_name_H-M   'P 1'
#
loop_
_entity.id
_entity.type
_entity.pdbx_description
1 polymer ?
#
loop_
_entity_poly.entity_id
_entity_poly.type
_entity_poly.pdbx_seq_one_letter_code
_entity_poly.pdbx_strand_id
1 'polypeptide(L)'
;MAVPAHDSRDHEFALKYELPIIKVVSPPNGNCDPEEAYADDGIMINSSSSSSGLNINGMLSQDAALEVTSWVESNGFGKKKVNYKLRDWLFARQRYWGEPFPVIYLDDTNEMVPLTENQLPLTLPELDDFTPTGTGEPPLTKAADWVRTTDVLTGKPARRETSTMPQWAGSCWYYLRFMDPKNSSTLVDKAKESYWGPVDIYVGGAEHSVLHLLYARFWHKVLYDIGVVSTKEPFKCLINQGLILGEVEYTAYRDNEGKWVSADSDSSLSDCIQEKVPADKITKVGDNYVLKDDPNIRLNARAYKMSKSRGNVINPDDVVSEYGADSLRLYEMFMGPLRRFKNMEHWWN
;
A
#
# COMPACT_ATOMS: atom_id res chain seq x y z
N MET A 1 6.65 3.68 27.75
CA MET A 1 7.97 4.32 27.87
C MET A 1 8.02 5.45 26.88
N ALA A 2 8.49 6.61 27.29
CA ALA A 2 8.81 7.74 26.40
C ALA A 2 10.27 8.11 26.64
N VAL A 3 11.03 8.37 25.58
CA VAL A 3 12.45 8.74 25.65
C VAL A 3 12.67 10.03 24.86
N PRO A 4 12.29 11.20 25.41
CA PRO A 4 12.27 12.45 24.65
C PRO A 4 13.61 12.88 24.07
N ALA A 5 14.73 12.44 24.64
CA ALA A 5 16.05 12.75 24.10
C ALA A 5 16.37 11.99 22.80
N HIS A 6 15.64 10.90 22.49
CA HIS A 6 16.00 9.94 21.45
C HIS A 6 14.83 9.45 20.57
N ASP A 7 13.61 9.97 20.78
CA ASP A 7 12.46 9.80 19.87
C ASP A 7 11.85 11.18 19.60
N SER A 8 11.73 11.57 18.34
CA SER A 8 11.27 12.91 17.94
C SER A 8 9.83 13.20 18.37
N ARG A 9 8.95 12.20 18.40
CA ARG A 9 7.55 12.40 18.81
C ARG A 9 7.46 12.60 20.32
N ASP A 10 8.26 11.84 21.07
CA ASP A 10 8.38 12.02 22.52
C ASP A 10 9.01 13.37 22.86
N HIS A 11 9.95 13.84 22.04
CA HIS A 11 10.61 15.14 22.16
C HIS A 11 9.65 16.30 22.00
N GLU A 12 8.91 16.35 20.89
CA GLU A 12 7.89 17.38 20.63
C GLU A 12 6.84 17.41 21.74
N PHE A 13 6.40 16.23 22.21
CA PHE A 13 5.47 16.12 23.32
C PHE A 13 6.07 16.67 24.62
N ALA A 14 7.32 16.33 24.92
CA ALA A 14 8.00 16.80 26.13
C ALA A 14 8.24 18.31 26.12
N LEU A 15 8.64 18.90 24.99
CA LEU A 15 8.78 20.34 24.84
C LEU A 15 7.45 21.06 25.09
N LYS A 16 6.37 20.56 24.49
CA LYS A 16 5.03 21.16 24.62
C LYS A 16 4.51 21.16 26.06
N TYR A 17 4.80 20.12 26.83
CA TYR A 17 4.29 19.94 28.19
C TYR A 17 5.37 20.13 29.27
N GLU A 18 6.51 20.72 28.90
CA GLU A 18 7.63 21.02 29.81
C GLU A 18 8.10 19.79 30.62
N LEU A 19 8.13 18.62 29.98
CA LEU A 19 8.55 17.37 30.61
C LEU A 19 10.08 17.19 30.55
N PRO A 20 10.68 16.43 31.49
CA PRO A 20 12.13 16.20 31.49
C PRO A 20 12.64 15.50 30.23
N ILE A 21 13.73 16.02 29.68
CA ILE A 21 14.46 15.45 28.54
C ILE A 21 15.84 15.01 29.03
N ILE A 22 16.06 13.70 29.14
CA ILE A 22 17.29 13.12 29.69
C ILE A 22 18.03 12.37 28.58
N LYS A 23 19.24 12.83 28.25
CA LYS A 23 20.11 12.17 27.27
C LYS A 23 20.80 10.95 27.87
N VAL A 24 20.64 9.81 27.21
CA VAL A 24 21.29 8.53 27.54
C VAL A 24 22.15 7.97 26.40
N VAL A 25 22.12 8.60 25.23
CA VAL A 25 22.98 8.29 24.08
C VAL A 25 23.70 9.57 23.62
N SER A 26 25.00 9.48 23.41
CA SER A 26 25.82 10.54 22.79
C SER A 26 26.22 10.15 21.38
N PRO A 27 26.22 11.08 20.41
CA PRO A 27 26.82 10.86 19.10
C PRO A 27 28.30 10.45 19.22
N PRO A 28 28.84 9.60 18.33
CA PRO A 28 30.24 9.19 18.36
C PRO A 28 31.25 10.35 18.26
N ASN A 29 30.85 11.44 17.59
CA ASN A 29 31.66 12.66 17.45
C ASN A 29 31.50 13.66 18.61
N GLY A 30 30.65 13.35 19.60
CA GLY A 30 30.38 14.18 20.77
C GLY A 30 29.59 15.47 20.49
N ASN A 31 29.21 15.75 19.23
CA ASN A 31 28.48 16.97 18.88
C ASN A 31 26.98 16.68 18.90
N CYS A 32 26.30 17.13 19.96
CA CYS A 32 24.87 16.86 20.16
C CYS A 32 24.15 18.18 20.44
N ASP A 33 23.24 18.56 19.56
CA ASP A 33 22.38 19.73 19.78
C ASP A 33 21.52 19.51 21.03
N PRO A 34 21.57 20.38 22.05
CA PRO A 34 20.72 20.27 23.24
C PRO A 34 19.23 20.40 22.95
N GLU A 35 18.84 21.03 21.84
CA GLU A 35 17.45 21.34 21.47
C GLU A 35 16.80 20.29 20.55
N GLU A 36 17.55 19.26 20.14
CA GLU A 36 17.04 18.22 19.25
C GLU A 36 17.10 16.82 19.86
N ALA A 37 16.18 15.96 19.41
CA ALA A 37 16.23 14.53 19.69
C ALA A 37 17.30 13.84 18.84
N TYR A 38 18.18 13.07 19.48
CA TYR A 38 19.19 12.26 18.80
C TYR A 38 18.72 10.80 18.67
N ALA A 39 18.25 10.40 17.50
CA ALA A 39 17.64 9.09 17.25
C ALA A 39 18.59 8.03 16.63
N ASP A 40 19.84 8.40 16.39
CA ASP A 40 20.85 7.50 15.80
C ASP A 40 21.62 6.70 16.85
N ASP A 41 22.38 5.72 16.37
CA ASP A 41 23.29 4.93 17.20
C ASP A 41 24.42 5.79 17.79
N GLY A 42 24.91 5.40 18.97
CA GLY A 42 25.91 6.19 19.68
C GLY A 42 26.50 5.48 20.88
N ILE A 43 27.10 6.26 21.76
CA ILE A 43 27.73 5.78 23.00
C ILE A 43 26.78 6.06 24.16
N MET A 44 26.53 5.05 24.98
CA MET A 44 25.67 5.16 26.15
C MET A 44 26.31 6.06 27.22
N ILE A 45 25.51 7.00 27.73
CA ILE A 45 25.85 7.92 28.82
C ILE A 45 24.71 7.94 29.85
N ASN A 46 24.94 8.44 31.06
CA ASN A 46 23.91 8.58 32.11
C ASN A 46 23.09 7.29 32.39
N SER A 47 23.68 6.12 32.10
CA SER A 47 23.02 4.82 32.08
C SER A 47 23.71 3.82 33.03
N SER A 48 24.08 4.29 34.20
CA SER A 48 24.64 3.48 35.29
C SER A 48 23.79 3.58 36.55
N SER A 49 23.50 2.47 37.20
CA SER A 49 22.68 2.45 38.42
C SER A 49 23.23 1.46 39.44
N SER A 50 23.67 1.98 40.59
CA SER A 50 24.19 1.17 41.70
C SER A 50 23.13 0.32 42.38
N SER A 51 21.86 0.74 42.36
CA SER A 51 20.76 -0.02 42.96
C SER A 51 20.32 -1.23 42.14
N SER A 52 20.46 -1.13 40.81
CA SER A 52 20.15 -2.22 39.88
C SER A 52 21.37 -3.08 39.51
N GLY A 53 22.58 -2.59 39.79
CA GLY A 53 23.84 -3.22 39.41
C GLY A 53 24.19 -3.10 37.92
N LEU A 54 23.34 -2.46 37.11
CA LEU A 54 23.55 -2.30 35.68
C LEU A 54 24.40 -1.06 35.39
N ASN A 55 25.48 -1.24 34.62
CA ASN A 55 26.29 -0.14 34.10
C ASN A 55 26.63 -0.39 32.64
N ILE A 56 26.00 0.37 31.76
CA ILE A 56 26.21 0.31 30.30
C ILE A 56 26.90 1.56 29.75
N ASN A 57 27.39 2.47 30.61
CA ASN A 57 28.08 3.67 30.14
C ASN A 57 29.34 3.31 29.34
N GLY A 58 29.57 4.03 28.24
CA GLY A 58 30.70 3.80 27.34
C GLY A 58 30.49 2.67 26.33
N MET A 59 29.43 1.88 26.44
CA MET A 59 29.05 0.88 25.44
C MET A 59 28.45 1.55 24.20
N LEU A 60 28.59 0.91 23.04
CA LEU A 60 27.81 1.25 21.85
C LEU A 60 26.34 0.87 22.07
N SER A 61 25.41 1.68 21.54
CA SER A 61 23.95 1.50 21.70
C SER A 61 23.47 0.09 21.31
N GLN A 62 24.04 -0.50 20.26
CA GLN A 62 23.69 -1.84 19.79
C GLN A 62 24.11 -2.93 20.79
N ASP A 63 25.33 -2.85 21.33
CA ASP A 63 25.82 -3.80 22.33
C ASP A 63 25.09 -3.63 23.66
N ALA A 64 24.84 -2.38 24.04
CA ALA A 64 24.08 -2.03 25.23
C ALA A 64 22.65 -2.59 25.17
N ALA A 65 21.99 -2.56 24.00
CA ALA A 65 20.66 -3.14 23.83
C ALA A 65 20.64 -4.65 24.13
N LEU A 66 21.68 -5.40 23.76
CA LEU A 66 21.81 -6.83 24.06
C LEU A 66 22.04 -7.09 25.55
N GLU A 67 22.93 -6.31 26.16
CA GLU A 67 23.24 -6.40 27.60
C GLU A 67 22.00 -6.07 28.46
N VAL A 68 21.32 -4.96 28.15
CA VAL A 68 20.08 -4.54 28.82
C VAL A 68 18.99 -5.60 28.65
N THR A 69 18.83 -6.16 27.46
CA THR A 69 17.82 -7.21 27.22
C THR A 69 18.09 -8.44 28.11
N SER A 70 19.33 -8.89 28.17
CA SER A 70 19.75 -10.04 28.99
C SER A 70 19.58 -9.77 30.48
N TRP A 71 19.92 -8.55 30.91
CA TRP A 71 19.76 -8.11 32.29
C TRP A 71 18.27 -8.03 32.70
N VAL A 72 17.41 -7.46 31.84
CA VAL A 72 15.96 -7.37 32.07
C VAL A 72 15.31 -8.76 32.19
N GLU A 73 15.74 -9.72 31.36
CA GLU A 73 15.29 -11.11 31.42
C GLU A 73 15.72 -11.81 32.71
N SER A 74 16.99 -11.69 33.07
CA SER A 74 17.57 -12.36 34.25
C SER A 74 16.98 -11.85 35.57
N ASN A 75 16.52 -10.60 35.59
CA ASN A 75 15.91 -9.97 36.77
C ASN A 75 14.37 -10.02 36.75
N GLY A 76 13.75 -10.63 35.73
CA GLY A 76 12.29 -10.78 35.66
C GLY A 76 11.51 -9.49 35.36
N PHE A 77 12.17 -8.44 34.85
CA PHE A 77 11.52 -7.16 34.51
C PHE A 77 10.93 -7.15 33.09
N GLY A 78 11.19 -8.18 32.28
CA GLY A 78 10.68 -8.28 30.92
C GLY A 78 11.26 -9.45 30.15
N LYS A 79 10.96 -9.52 28.85
CA LYS A 79 11.50 -10.53 27.93
C LYS A 79 11.70 -9.98 26.54
N LYS A 80 12.67 -10.52 25.82
CA LYS A 80 12.91 -10.21 24.41
C LYS A 80 11.67 -10.55 23.59
N LYS A 81 11.27 -9.62 22.73
CA LYS A 81 10.15 -9.81 21.80
C LYS A 81 10.53 -9.26 20.43
N VAL A 82 10.44 -10.11 19.40
CA VAL A 82 10.50 -9.67 18.01
C VAL A 82 9.15 -9.08 17.65
N ASN A 83 9.14 -7.86 17.11
CA ASN A 83 7.94 -7.19 16.64
C ASN A 83 8.11 -6.83 15.16
N TYR A 84 7.01 -6.92 14.40
CA TYR A 84 6.96 -6.54 13.00
C TYR A 84 6.08 -5.29 12.85
N LYS A 85 6.46 -4.41 11.91
CA LYS A 85 5.55 -3.32 11.48
C LYS A 85 4.36 -3.86 10.69
N LEU A 86 4.53 -5.01 10.04
CA LEU A 86 3.46 -5.72 9.33
C LEU A 86 2.32 -6.04 10.29
N ARG A 87 1.09 -5.78 9.85
CA ARG A 87 -0.14 -6.13 10.54
C ARG A 87 -0.83 -7.26 9.81
N ASP A 88 -1.72 -7.95 10.51
CA ASP A 88 -2.60 -8.92 9.88
C ASP A 88 -3.45 -8.24 8.81
N TRP A 89 -3.74 -9.03 7.78
CA TRP A 89 -4.48 -8.52 6.64
C TRP A 89 -5.97 -8.44 6.96
N LEU A 90 -6.48 -7.21 7.10
CA LEU A 90 -7.92 -6.96 7.15
C LEU A 90 -8.56 -7.38 5.82
N PHE A 91 -9.18 -8.57 5.83
CA PHE A 91 -9.64 -9.24 4.63
C PHE A 91 -11.10 -8.90 4.29
N ALA A 92 -12.02 -8.95 5.25
CA ALA A 92 -13.44 -8.69 5.05
C ALA A 92 -13.78 -7.29 4.51
N ARG A 93 -14.79 -7.19 3.64
CA ARG A 93 -15.31 -5.95 3.07
C ARG A 93 -16.82 -5.87 3.22
N GLN A 94 -17.31 -4.72 3.69
CA GLN A 94 -18.75 -4.39 3.76
C GLN A 94 -19.23 -3.90 2.37
N ARG A 95 -19.07 -4.74 1.35
CA ARG A 95 -19.40 -4.45 -0.05
C ARG A 95 -20.15 -5.62 -0.66
N TYR A 96 -21.00 -5.34 -1.64
CA TYR A 96 -21.72 -6.37 -2.38
C TYR A 96 -20.82 -7.12 -3.36
N TRP A 97 -20.04 -6.38 -4.17
CA TRP A 97 -19.28 -6.98 -5.28
C TRP A 97 -17.96 -7.61 -4.81
N GLY A 98 -18.05 -8.85 -4.34
CA GLY A 98 -16.92 -9.69 -3.96
C GLY A 98 -17.39 -11.11 -3.65
N GLU A 99 -16.44 -12.01 -3.46
CA GLU A 99 -16.75 -13.41 -3.16
C GLU A 99 -17.33 -13.55 -1.74
N PRO A 100 -18.48 -14.22 -1.55
CA PRO A 100 -18.98 -14.53 -0.22
C PRO A 100 -17.99 -15.38 0.59
N PHE A 101 -17.84 -15.10 1.88
CA PHE A 101 -17.10 -16.00 2.75
C PHE A 101 -17.86 -17.33 2.91
N PRO A 102 -17.21 -18.48 2.74
CA PRO A 102 -17.84 -19.79 2.92
C PRO A 102 -17.93 -20.14 4.41
N VAL A 103 -18.53 -19.27 5.22
CA VAL A 103 -18.79 -19.50 6.65
C VAL A 103 -20.22 -19.10 7.01
N ILE A 104 -20.74 -19.76 8.05
CA ILE A 104 -22.02 -19.44 8.69
C ILE A 104 -21.80 -19.19 10.18
N TYR A 105 -22.72 -18.47 10.80
CA TYR A 105 -22.79 -18.26 12.24
C TYR A 105 -24.02 -18.95 12.79
N LEU A 106 -23.86 -19.84 13.76
CA LEU A 106 -24.99 -20.49 14.43
C LEU A 106 -25.79 -19.45 15.22
N ASP A 107 -27.12 -19.48 15.14
CA ASP A 107 -27.95 -18.44 15.77
C ASP A 107 -28.00 -18.55 17.29
N ASP A 108 -27.84 -19.76 17.84
CA ASP A 108 -27.87 -20.02 19.29
C ASP A 108 -26.55 -19.68 20.00
N THR A 109 -25.40 -19.96 19.37
CA THR A 109 -24.07 -19.77 19.99
C THR A 109 -23.26 -18.63 19.41
N ASN A 110 -23.63 -18.11 18.23
CA ASN A 110 -22.82 -17.20 17.42
C ASN A 110 -21.45 -17.77 17.01
N GLU A 111 -21.29 -19.10 17.05
CA GLU A 111 -20.07 -19.77 16.61
C GLU A 111 -19.93 -19.71 15.09
N MET A 112 -18.72 -19.41 14.61
CA MET A 112 -18.40 -19.40 13.18
C MET A 112 -18.02 -20.81 12.70
N VAL A 113 -18.75 -21.32 11.73
CA VAL A 113 -18.57 -22.66 11.16
C VAL A 113 -18.28 -22.54 9.65
N PRO A 114 -17.20 -23.16 9.13
CA PRO A 114 -16.94 -23.18 7.70
C PRO A 114 -17.93 -24.11 6.96
N LEU A 115 -18.29 -23.72 5.74
CA LEU A 115 -19.01 -24.61 4.83
C LEU A 115 -18.11 -25.78 4.42
N THR A 116 -18.72 -26.93 4.16
CA THR A 116 -18.03 -28.10 3.60
C THR A 116 -17.72 -27.90 2.11
N GLU A 117 -16.72 -28.61 1.57
CA GLU A 117 -16.31 -28.47 0.16
C GLU A 117 -17.46 -28.74 -0.83
N ASN A 118 -18.37 -29.67 -0.50
CA ASN A 118 -19.52 -30.01 -1.35
C ASN A 118 -20.59 -28.91 -1.41
N GLN A 119 -20.52 -27.91 -0.52
CA GLN A 119 -21.39 -26.74 -0.53
C GLN A 119 -20.79 -25.58 -1.33
N LEU A 120 -19.55 -25.74 -1.84
CA LEU A 120 -18.90 -24.73 -2.67
C LEU A 120 -19.29 -24.90 -4.16
N PRO A 121 -19.34 -23.80 -4.93
CA PRO A 121 -19.15 -22.42 -4.49
C PRO A 121 -20.38 -21.87 -3.75
N LEU A 122 -20.15 -21.06 -2.72
CA LEU A 122 -21.20 -20.19 -2.19
C LEU A 122 -21.38 -19.00 -3.15
N THR A 123 -22.45 -19.04 -3.94
CA THR A 123 -22.71 -18.02 -4.95
C THR A 123 -23.23 -16.73 -4.31
N LEU A 124 -22.75 -15.59 -4.83
CA LEU A 124 -23.25 -14.26 -4.49
C LEU A 124 -24.73 -14.18 -4.93
N PRO A 125 -25.67 -13.80 -4.03
CA PRO A 125 -27.08 -13.68 -4.41
C PRO A 125 -27.27 -12.46 -5.31
N GLU A 126 -28.19 -12.55 -6.26
CA GLU A 126 -28.61 -11.38 -7.02
C GLU A 126 -29.40 -10.41 -6.13
N LEU A 127 -29.05 -9.13 -6.23
CA LEU A 127 -29.74 -8.04 -5.56
C LEU A 127 -29.96 -6.89 -6.54
N ASP A 128 -31.21 -6.40 -6.62
CA ASP A 128 -31.54 -5.19 -7.37
C ASP A 128 -30.93 -3.94 -6.71
N ASP A 129 -30.90 -3.91 -5.38
CA ASP A 129 -30.37 -2.79 -4.59
C ASP A 129 -29.17 -3.20 -3.72
N PHE A 130 -27.97 -3.01 -4.28
CA PHE A 130 -26.69 -3.20 -3.61
C PHE A 130 -26.06 -1.91 -3.06
N THR A 131 -26.84 -0.83 -2.93
CA THR A 131 -26.35 0.42 -2.33
C THR A 131 -25.98 0.23 -0.85
N PRO A 132 -25.01 1.00 -0.31
CA PRO A 132 -24.69 0.98 1.12
C PRO A 132 -25.95 1.24 1.97
N THR A 133 -26.08 0.52 3.08
CA THR A 133 -27.26 0.61 3.97
C THR A 133 -27.32 1.92 4.77
N GLY A 134 -26.22 2.67 4.85
CA GLY A 134 -26.10 3.86 5.71
C GLY A 134 -25.85 3.54 7.19
N THR A 135 -26.01 2.28 7.61
CA THR A 135 -25.82 1.81 9.00
C THR A 135 -24.42 1.23 9.26
N GLY A 136 -23.59 1.12 8.22
CA GLY A 136 -22.29 0.44 8.26
C GLY A 136 -22.38 -1.07 8.01
N GLU A 137 -23.60 -1.62 7.95
CA GLU A 137 -23.83 -3.03 7.61
C GLU A 137 -23.50 -3.33 6.14
N PRO A 138 -23.01 -4.55 5.82
CA PRO A 138 -22.79 -4.96 4.43
C PRO A 138 -24.09 -4.98 3.63
N PRO A 139 -24.09 -4.62 2.32
CA PRO A 139 -25.29 -4.69 1.48
C PRO A 139 -25.96 -6.07 1.42
N LEU A 140 -25.21 -7.16 1.64
CA LEU A 140 -25.77 -8.51 1.65
C LEU A 140 -26.78 -8.76 2.78
N THR A 141 -26.83 -7.93 3.82
CA THR A 141 -27.89 -8.02 4.85
C THR A 141 -29.28 -7.84 4.27
N LYS A 142 -29.42 -7.14 3.14
CA LYS A 142 -30.69 -6.97 2.41
C LYS A 142 -31.21 -8.28 1.82
N ALA A 143 -30.32 -9.24 1.53
CA ALA A 143 -30.67 -10.55 0.98
C ALA A 143 -31.16 -11.52 2.08
N ALA A 144 -32.20 -11.15 2.83
CA ALA A 144 -32.57 -11.83 4.08
C ALA A 144 -32.82 -13.35 3.92
N ASP A 145 -33.39 -13.79 2.79
CA ASP A 145 -33.60 -15.21 2.48
C ASP A 145 -32.30 -15.96 2.16
N TRP A 146 -31.32 -15.28 1.58
CA TRP A 146 -29.99 -15.83 1.38
C TRP A 146 -29.17 -15.77 2.68
N VAL A 147 -29.34 -14.76 3.52
CA VAL A 147 -28.60 -14.68 4.79
C VAL A 147 -29.04 -15.80 5.73
N ARG A 148 -30.35 -16.06 5.84
CA ARG A 148 -30.87 -17.18 6.63
C ARG A 148 -30.51 -18.51 5.99
N THR A 149 -29.97 -19.42 6.79
CA THR A 149 -29.61 -20.78 6.36
C THR A 149 -29.71 -21.73 7.55
N THR A 150 -29.37 -22.99 7.32
CA THR A 150 -29.15 -23.97 8.39
C THR A 150 -27.76 -24.54 8.26
N ASP A 151 -27.17 -24.94 9.38
CA ASP A 151 -26.02 -25.83 9.34
C ASP A 151 -26.46 -27.21 8.84
N VAL A 152 -25.79 -27.71 7.79
CA VAL A 152 -26.13 -28.99 7.15
C VAL A 152 -25.78 -30.20 8.03
N LEU A 153 -24.87 -30.04 8.99
CA LEU A 153 -24.44 -31.13 9.86
C LEU A 153 -25.37 -31.30 11.07
N THR A 154 -25.76 -30.20 11.71
CA THR A 154 -26.61 -30.23 12.92
C THR A 154 -28.09 -29.94 12.66
N GLY A 155 -28.44 -29.36 11.51
CA GLY A 155 -29.79 -28.89 11.19
C GLY A 155 -30.21 -27.62 11.94
N LYS A 156 -29.30 -27.01 12.72
CA LYS A 156 -29.59 -25.80 13.49
C LYS A 156 -29.74 -24.57 12.60
N PRO A 157 -30.61 -23.60 12.98
CA PRO A 157 -30.67 -22.29 12.34
C PRO A 157 -29.32 -21.56 12.40
N ALA A 158 -28.96 -20.92 11.30
CA ALA A 158 -27.71 -20.19 11.15
C ALA A 158 -27.88 -19.03 10.16
N ARG A 159 -26.86 -18.18 10.09
CA ARG A 159 -26.79 -17.08 9.12
C ARG A 159 -25.45 -17.04 8.39
N ARG A 160 -25.45 -16.69 7.10
CA ARG A 160 -24.23 -16.52 6.31
C ARG A 160 -23.48 -15.25 6.72
N GLU A 161 -22.16 -15.26 6.60
CA GLU A 161 -21.35 -14.03 6.65
C GLU A 161 -21.81 -13.08 5.52
N THR A 162 -21.94 -11.80 5.84
CA THR A 162 -22.49 -10.78 4.91
C THR A 162 -21.42 -9.85 4.37
N SER A 163 -20.22 -9.88 4.93
CA SER A 163 -19.03 -9.31 4.31
C SER A 163 -18.62 -10.17 3.11
N THR A 164 -17.89 -9.55 2.18
CA THR A 164 -17.27 -10.23 1.04
C THR A 164 -15.76 -10.17 1.14
N MET A 165 -15.10 -11.05 0.41
CA MET A 165 -13.65 -11.01 0.23
C MET A 165 -13.25 -9.77 -0.58
N PRO A 166 -12.02 -9.25 -0.39
CA PRO A 166 -11.56 -8.09 -1.14
C PRO A 166 -11.16 -8.51 -2.56
N GLN A 167 -11.12 -7.55 -3.50
CA GLN A 167 -10.63 -7.78 -4.88
C GLN A 167 -9.28 -8.51 -4.99
N TRP A 168 -8.45 -8.45 -3.94
CA TRP A 168 -7.15 -9.13 -3.91
C TRP A 168 -7.25 -10.63 -3.59
N ALA A 169 -8.40 -11.13 -3.14
CA ALA A 169 -8.61 -12.56 -2.87
C ALA A 169 -8.34 -13.40 -4.13
N GLY A 170 -8.88 -12.98 -5.28
CA GLY A 170 -8.58 -13.61 -6.57
C GLY A 170 -7.19 -13.28 -7.11
N SER A 171 -6.76 -12.02 -6.99
CA SER A 171 -5.50 -11.57 -7.61
C SER A 171 -4.25 -12.20 -6.97
N CYS A 172 -4.34 -12.80 -5.79
CA CYS A 172 -3.17 -13.41 -5.14
C CYS A 172 -2.75 -14.77 -5.71
N TRP A 173 -3.57 -15.40 -6.55
CA TRP A 173 -3.30 -16.75 -7.07
C TRP A 173 -3.71 -16.97 -8.53
N TYR A 174 -4.25 -15.95 -9.21
CA TYR A 174 -4.71 -16.04 -10.60
C TYR A 174 -3.68 -16.60 -11.59
N TYR A 175 -2.37 -16.38 -11.36
CA TYR A 175 -1.30 -16.92 -12.19
C TYR A 175 -1.26 -18.45 -12.17
N LEU A 176 -1.68 -19.10 -11.08
CA LEU A 176 -1.88 -20.55 -11.01
C LEU A 176 -3.10 -20.95 -11.84
N ARG A 177 -4.18 -20.17 -11.76
CA ARG A 177 -5.40 -20.49 -12.50
C ARG A 177 -5.21 -20.44 -14.00
N PHE A 178 -4.33 -19.58 -14.51
CA PHE A 178 -3.97 -19.56 -15.93
C PHE A 178 -3.30 -20.84 -16.42
N MET A 179 -2.64 -21.61 -15.54
CA MET A 179 -2.03 -22.89 -15.89
C MET A 179 -3.09 -23.99 -16.13
N ASP A 180 -4.25 -23.87 -15.48
CA ASP A 180 -5.33 -24.86 -15.57
C ASP A 180 -6.75 -24.25 -15.43
N PRO A 181 -7.17 -23.40 -16.37
CA PRO A 181 -8.33 -22.52 -16.18
C PRO A 181 -9.68 -23.23 -16.20
N LYS A 182 -9.74 -24.47 -16.69
CA LYS A 182 -10.98 -25.26 -16.86
C LYS A 182 -11.13 -26.38 -15.82
N ASN A 183 -10.19 -26.51 -14.89
CA ASN A 183 -10.25 -27.56 -13.87
C ASN A 183 -11.32 -27.24 -12.82
N SER A 184 -12.29 -28.14 -12.66
CA SER A 184 -13.41 -27.98 -11.74
C SER A 184 -13.21 -28.71 -10.40
N SER A 185 -12.10 -29.43 -10.23
CA SER A 185 -11.86 -30.31 -9.09
C SER A 185 -10.76 -29.81 -8.16
N THR A 186 -9.76 -29.10 -8.69
CA THR A 186 -8.66 -28.55 -7.92
C THR A 186 -8.31 -27.14 -8.38
N LEU A 187 -7.52 -26.42 -7.57
CA LEU A 187 -7.01 -25.09 -7.89
C LEU A 187 -6.21 -25.09 -9.21
N VAL A 188 -5.28 -26.04 -9.31
CA VAL A 188 -4.40 -26.32 -10.45
C VAL A 188 -3.97 -27.79 -10.40
N ASP A 189 -3.89 -28.47 -11.55
CA ASP A 189 -3.30 -29.80 -11.64
C ASP A 189 -1.78 -29.77 -11.40
N LYS A 190 -1.24 -30.76 -10.67
CA LYS A 190 0.18 -30.79 -10.29
C LYS A 190 1.12 -30.89 -11.49
N ALA A 191 0.76 -31.62 -12.54
CA ALA A 191 1.62 -31.75 -13.71
C ALA A 191 1.63 -30.44 -14.51
N LYS A 192 0.50 -29.75 -14.60
CA LYS A 192 0.40 -28.43 -15.25
C LYS A 192 1.12 -27.34 -14.45
N GLU A 193 1.00 -27.35 -13.12
CA GLU A 193 1.74 -26.45 -12.23
C GLU A 193 3.24 -26.63 -12.40
N SER A 194 3.73 -27.87 -12.38
CA SER A 194 5.16 -28.17 -12.55
C SER A 194 5.68 -27.84 -13.95
N TYR A 195 4.83 -27.90 -14.98
CA TYR A 195 5.22 -27.58 -16.35
C TYR A 195 5.39 -26.07 -16.57
N TRP A 196 4.44 -25.27 -16.06
CA TRP A 196 4.43 -23.81 -16.27
C TRP A 196 5.14 -23.02 -15.17
N GLY A 197 5.24 -23.58 -13.97
CA GLY A 197 5.67 -22.88 -12.77
C GLY A 197 7.17 -22.97 -12.48
N PRO A 198 7.70 -22.03 -11.67
CA PRO A 198 7.08 -20.76 -11.30
C PRO A 198 7.22 -19.74 -12.44
N VAL A 199 6.48 -18.62 -12.37
CA VAL A 199 6.50 -17.57 -13.40
C VAL A 199 7.92 -17.02 -13.56
N ASP A 200 8.48 -17.10 -14.77
CA ASP A 200 9.84 -16.64 -15.02
C ASP A 200 9.99 -15.11 -14.91
N ILE A 201 9.08 -14.36 -15.54
CA ILE A 201 9.09 -12.90 -15.54
C ILE A 201 7.68 -12.39 -15.25
N TYR A 202 7.54 -11.68 -14.14
CA TYR A 202 6.34 -10.93 -13.80
C TYR A 202 6.58 -9.44 -14.10
N VAL A 203 5.72 -8.85 -14.92
CA VAL A 203 5.77 -7.41 -15.28
C VAL A 203 4.56 -6.71 -14.67
N GLY A 204 4.79 -5.71 -13.82
CA GLY A 204 3.72 -4.97 -13.15
C GLY A 204 4.21 -3.67 -12.54
N GLY A 205 3.33 -2.68 -12.39
CA GLY A 205 3.73 -1.38 -11.86
C GLY A 205 4.21 -1.45 -10.40
N ALA A 206 5.16 -0.56 -10.03
CA ALA A 206 5.75 -0.53 -8.69
C ALA A 206 4.72 -0.26 -7.57
N GLU A 207 3.54 0.29 -7.91
CA GLU A 207 2.42 0.49 -6.97
C GLU A 207 1.96 -0.79 -6.28
N HIS A 208 2.29 -1.97 -6.83
CA HIS A 208 1.88 -3.26 -6.30
C HIS A 208 2.91 -3.92 -5.36
N SER A 209 4.04 -3.24 -5.06
CA SER A 209 5.16 -3.81 -4.30
C SER A 209 4.82 -4.26 -2.87
N VAL A 210 3.98 -3.51 -2.16
CA VAL A 210 3.64 -3.78 -0.75
C VAL A 210 2.23 -4.39 -0.55
N LEU A 211 1.43 -4.44 -1.60
CA LEU A 211 0.07 -5.00 -1.58
C LEU A 211 0.06 -6.33 -2.32
N HIS A 212 -0.37 -6.32 -3.59
CA HIS A 212 -0.53 -7.51 -4.42
C HIS A 212 0.68 -8.44 -4.40
N LEU A 213 1.90 -7.93 -4.59
CA LEU A 213 3.10 -8.78 -4.61
C LEU A 213 3.40 -9.41 -3.25
N LEU A 214 3.12 -8.72 -2.15
CA LEU A 214 3.26 -9.30 -0.81
C LEU A 214 2.19 -10.36 -0.56
N TYR A 215 0.93 -10.07 -0.91
CA TYR A 215 -0.17 -11.00 -0.69
C TYR A 215 -0.10 -12.24 -1.59
N ALA A 216 0.35 -12.09 -2.84
CA ALA A 216 0.60 -13.22 -3.73
C ALA A 216 1.69 -14.15 -3.19
N ARG A 217 2.77 -13.59 -2.63
CA ARG A 217 3.82 -14.38 -1.95
C ARG A 217 3.30 -15.05 -0.69
N PHE A 218 2.51 -14.36 0.12
CA PHE A 218 1.88 -14.93 1.31
C PHE A 218 1.00 -16.13 0.94
N TRP A 219 0.06 -15.96 0.00
CA TRP A 219 -0.81 -17.05 -0.45
C TRP A 219 -0.03 -18.19 -1.10
N HIS A 220 0.99 -17.90 -1.91
CA HIS A 220 1.83 -18.95 -2.49
C HIS A 220 2.52 -19.80 -1.43
N LYS A 221 2.98 -19.18 -0.32
CA LYS A 221 3.58 -19.91 0.80
C LYS A 221 2.57 -20.77 1.54
N VAL A 222 1.36 -20.26 1.77
CA VAL A 222 0.26 -21.07 2.32
C VAL A 222 -0.01 -22.29 1.42
N LEU A 223 -0.11 -22.09 0.10
CA LEU A 223 -0.32 -23.16 -0.88
C LEU A 223 0.85 -24.15 -0.96
N TYR A 224 2.09 -23.67 -0.77
CA TYR A 224 3.28 -24.51 -0.70
C TYR A 224 3.25 -25.39 0.56
N ASP A 225 2.92 -24.82 1.71
CA ASP A 225 2.87 -25.53 2.99
C ASP A 225 1.82 -26.65 2.98
N ILE A 226 0.70 -26.47 2.26
CA ILE A 226 -0.33 -27.51 2.08
C ILE A 226 -0.08 -28.42 0.85
N GLY A 227 1.03 -28.24 0.14
CA GLY A 227 1.46 -29.11 -0.97
C GLY A 227 0.69 -28.96 -2.28
N VAL A 228 0.06 -27.80 -2.52
CA VAL A 228 -0.64 -27.47 -3.78
C VAL A 228 0.34 -27.01 -4.87
N VAL A 229 1.36 -26.23 -4.50
CA VAL A 229 2.42 -25.74 -5.42
C VAL A 229 3.77 -26.34 -5.06
N SER A 230 4.66 -26.45 -6.05
CA SER A 230 5.97 -27.12 -5.89
C SER A 230 7.10 -26.17 -5.46
N THR A 231 6.89 -24.86 -5.54
CA THR A 231 7.91 -23.83 -5.22
C THR A 231 7.51 -22.91 -4.08
N LYS A 232 8.50 -22.28 -3.43
CA LYS A 232 8.28 -21.35 -2.30
C LYS A 232 7.95 -19.91 -2.71
N GLU A 233 8.22 -19.54 -3.96
CA GLU A 233 8.04 -18.19 -4.49
C GLU A 233 7.39 -18.25 -5.87
N PRO A 234 6.36 -17.42 -6.15
CA PRO A 234 5.59 -17.50 -7.38
C PRO A 234 6.28 -16.89 -8.61
N PHE A 235 7.21 -15.95 -8.40
CA PHE A 235 7.82 -15.14 -9.46
C PHE A 235 9.35 -15.19 -9.34
N LYS A 236 10.05 -15.65 -10.39
CA LYS A 236 11.53 -15.71 -10.41
C LYS A 236 12.15 -14.33 -10.62
N CYS A 237 11.57 -13.55 -11.54
CA CYS A 237 12.01 -12.20 -11.86
C CYS A 237 10.81 -11.24 -11.83
N LEU A 238 11.01 -10.09 -11.20
CA LEU A 238 10.05 -8.98 -11.19
C LEU A 238 10.63 -7.80 -11.98
N ILE A 239 9.84 -7.31 -12.93
CA ILE A 239 10.14 -6.10 -13.69
C ILE A 239 9.04 -5.08 -13.41
N ASN A 240 9.41 -4.01 -12.72
CA ASN A 240 8.52 -2.88 -12.53
C ASN A 240 8.62 -1.94 -13.73
N GLN A 241 7.57 -1.87 -14.57
CA GLN A 241 7.53 -0.88 -15.63
C GLN A 241 7.34 0.53 -15.05
N GLY A 242 7.90 1.52 -15.73
CA GLY A 242 7.56 2.90 -15.48
C GLY A 242 6.14 3.21 -15.94
N LEU A 243 5.50 4.15 -15.25
CA LEU A 243 4.23 4.74 -15.65
C LEU A 243 4.38 5.54 -16.95
N ILE A 244 3.34 5.45 -17.78
CA ILE A 244 3.09 6.43 -18.84
C ILE A 244 2.32 7.60 -18.21
N LEU A 245 2.89 8.79 -18.31
CA LEU A 245 2.32 10.04 -17.85
C LEU A 245 1.61 10.71 -19.03
N GLY A 246 0.53 11.45 -18.74
CA GLY A 246 -0.10 12.31 -19.74
C GLY A 246 0.72 13.56 -20.00
N GLU A 247 0.13 14.52 -20.72
CA GLU A 247 0.78 15.79 -21.02
C GLU A 247 1.20 16.56 -19.77
N VAL A 248 2.22 17.40 -19.94
CA VAL A 248 2.67 18.33 -18.90
C VAL A 248 1.57 19.34 -18.62
N GLU A 249 1.07 19.34 -17.40
CA GLU A 249 0.17 20.39 -16.91
C GLU A 249 1.02 21.51 -16.32
N TYR A 250 0.70 22.73 -16.71
CA TYR A 250 1.29 23.94 -16.13
C TYR A 250 0.28 24.56 -15.18
N THR A 251 0.70 24.80 -13.94
CA THR A 251 -0.16 25.38 -12.92
C THR A 251 0.51 26.53 -12.20
N ALA A 252 -0.29 27.53 -11.83
CA ALA A 252 0.07 28.58 -10.89
C ALA A 252 -1.04 28.72 -9.85
N TYR A 253 -0.80 29.54 -8.84
CA TYR A 253 -1.75 29.77 -7.76
C TYR A 253 -2.42 31.14 -7.92
N ARG A 254 -3.66 31.25 -7.47
CA ARG A 254 -4.31 32.53 -7.21
C ARG A 254 -4.53 32.74 -5.72
N ASP A 255 -4.23 33.94 -5.25
CA ASP A 255 -4.59 34.36 -3.90
C ASP A 255 -6.10 34.69 -3.78
N ASN A 256 -6.55 35.02 -2.57
CA ASN A 256 -7.93 35.42 -2.29
C ASN A 256 -8.35 36.72 -3.01
N GLU A 257 -7.41 37.51 -3.52
CA GLU A 257 -7.66 38.71 -4.32
C GLU A 257 -7.68 38.41 -5.83
N GLY A 258 -7.42 37.16 -6.22
CA GLY A 258 -7.37 36.70 -7.59
C GLY A 258 -6.07 37.04 -8.32
N LYS A 259 -5.00 37.46 -7.64
CA LYS A 259 -3.69 37.70 -8.24
C LYS A 259 -2.90 36.41 -8.36
N TRP A 260 -2.09 36.34 -9.41
CA TRP A 260 -1.19 35.21 -9.63
C TRP A 260 -0.08 35.18 -8.57
N VAL A 261 0.16 34.00 -8.03
CA VAL A 261 1.23 33.68 -7.09
C VAL A 261 2.10 32.60 -7.70
N SER A 262 3.42 32.81 -7.60
CA SER A 262 4.43 31.89 -8.12
C SER A 262 4.36 30.54 -7.42
N ALA A 263 4.50 29.44 -8.16
CA ALA A 263 4.36 28.09 -7.62
C ALA A 263 5.48 27.66 -6.66
N ASP A 264 6.57 28.43 -6.58
CA ASP A 264 7.72 28.23 -5.72
C ASP A 264 7.78 29.22 -4.53
N SER A 265 6.69 29.93 -4.23
CA SER A 265 6.66 30.85 -3.07
C SER A 265 6.68 30.09 -1.74
N ASP A 266 7.57 30.48 -0.82
CA ASP A 266 7.74 29.92 0.54
C ASP A 266 6.54 30.17 1.49
N SER A 267 5.60 31.04 1.11
CA SER A 267 4.39 31.33 1.89
C SER A 267 3.41 30.17 1.86
N SER A 268 2.71 29.91 2.97
CA SER A 268 1.69 28.86 3.08
C SER A 268 0.64 28.98 1.99
N LEU A 269 0.76 28.16 0.94
CA LEU A 269 -0.17 28.04 -0.18
C LEU A 269 -1.55 27.49 0.23
N SER A 270 -1.83 27.37 1.53
CA SER A 270 -3.07 26.83 2.10
C SER A 270 -4.31 27.64 1.72
N ASP A 271 -4.15 28.95 1.51
CA ASP A 271 -5.25 29.87 1.17
C ASP A 271 -5.29 30.22 -0.33
N CYS A 272 -4.50 29.53 -1.16
CA CYS A 272 -4.42 29.80 -2.59
C CYS A 272 -5.09 28.70 -3.42
N ILE A 273 -5.73 29.08 -4.51
CA ILE A 273 -6.37 28.15 -5.46
C ILE A 273 -5.39 27.83 -6.58
N GLN A 274 -5.10 26.55 -6.78
CA GLN A 274 -4.28 26.10 -7.92
C GLN A 274 -5.11 26.13 -9.21
N GLU A 275 -4.61 26.80 -10.24
CA GLU A 275 -5.25 26.90 -11.56
C GLU A 275 -4.33 26.39 -12.68
N LYS A 276 -4.93 25.72 -13.68
CA LYS A 276 -4.22 25.29 -14.91
C LYS A 276 -4.06 26.48 -15.85
N VAL A 277 -2.83 26.70 -16.31
CA VAL A 277 -2.48 27.74 -17.27
C VAL A 277 -2.44 27.15 -18.69
N PRO A 278 -3.18 27.71 -19.66
CA PRO A 278 -3.11 27.30 -21.06
C PRO A 278 -1.70 27.48 -21.66
N ALA A 279 -1.26 26.53 -22.48
CA ALA A 279 0.11 26.49 -23.01
C ALA A 279 0.50 27.73 -23.85
N ASP A 280 -0.46 28.37 -24.50
CA ASP A 280 -0.28 29.60 -25.29
C ASP A 280 0.07 30.84 -24.43
N LYS A 281 -0.19 30.79 -23.13
CA LYS A 281 0.10 31.86 -22.16
C LYS A 281 1.43 31.68 -21.44
N ILE A 282 2.24 30.72 -21.86
CA ILE A 282 3.46 30.30 -21.17
C ILE A 282 4.67 30.68 -22.02
N THR A 283 5.73 31.12 -21.36
CA THR A 283 7.04 31.22 -21.98
C THR A 283 8.10 30.59 -21.08
N LYS A 284 9.18 30.10 -21.68
CA LYS A 284 10.29 29.50 -20.94
C LYS A 284 11.37 30.55 -20.75
N VAL A 285 11.79 30.78 -19.50
CA VAL A 285 12.87 31.70 -19.14
C VAL A 285 13.90 30.92 -18.32
N GLY A 286 15.05 30.62 -18.94
CA GLY A 286 16.04 29.71 -18.37
C GLY A 286 15.47 28.31 -18.20
N ASP A 287 15.57 27.77 -16.98
CA ASP A 287 15.03 26.45 -16.62
C ASP A 287 13.57 26.48 -16.13
N ASN A 288 12.98 27.68 -16.00
CA ASN A 288 11.64 27.85 -15.46
C ASN A 288 10.60 28.15 -16.54
N TYR A 289 9.36 27.73 -16.30
CA TYR A 289 8.19 28.15 -17.07
C TYR A 289 7.50 29.31 -16.34
N VAL A 290 7.16 30.37 -17.06
CA VAL A 290 6.56 31.58 -16.49
C VAL A 290 5.37 32.04 -17.33
N LEU A 291 4.51 32.88 -16.74
CA LEU A 291 3.45 33.55 -17.50
C LEU A 291 4.06 34.51 -18.53
N LYS A 292 3.51 34.49 -19.74
CA LYS A 292 3.94 35.39 -20.83
C LYS A 292 3.67 36.86 -20.49
N ASP A 293 2.58 37.14 -19.78
CA ASP A 293 2.16 38.48 -19.39
C ASP A 293 2.86 38.99 -18.12
N ASP A 294 3.38 38.09 -17.27
CA ASP A 294 4.16 38.43 -16.08
C ASP A 294 5.25 37.39 -15.82
N PRO A 295 6.48 37.63 -16.31
CA PRO A 295 7.60 36.70 -16.17
C PRO A 295 8.05 36.43 -14.72
N ASN A 296 7.54 37.18 -13.72
CA ASN A 296 7.86 36.92 -12.31
C ASN A 296 7.03 35.77 -11.73
N ILE A 297 5.92 35.39 -12.38
CA ILE A 297 5.07 34.29 -11.94
C ILE A 297 5.59 32.98 -12.54
N ARG A 298 6.24 32.15 -11.71
CA ARG A 298 6.71 30.83 -12.12
C ARG A 298 5.60 29.79 -11.99
N LEU A 299 5.56 28.90 -12.98
CA LEU A 299 4.59 27.83 -13.10
C LEU A 299 5.22 26.52 -12.63
N ASN A 300 4.42 25.69 -11.97
CA ASN A 300 4.76 24.28 -11.78
C ASN A 300 4.43 23.52 -13.07
N ALA A 301 5.44 22.91 -13.68
CA ALA A 301 5.30 22.07 -14.87
C ALA A 301 5.39 20.61 -14.45
N ARG A 302 4.27 19.89 -14.45
CA ARG A 302 4.23 18.50 -14.00
C ARG A 302 3.35 17.64 -14.89
N ALA A 303 3.90 16.52 -15.34
CA ALA A 303 3.14 15.44 -15.94
C ALA A 303 2.58 14.53 -14.84
N TYR A 304 1.33 14.12 -14.99
CA TYR A 304 0.64 13.24 -14.03
C TYR A 304 0.33 11.87 -14.66
N LYS A 305 0.20 10.84 -13.82
CA LYS A 305 -0.29 9.52 -14.27
C LYS A 305 -1.64 9.71 -14.96
N MET A 306 -1.82 9.06 -16.11
CA MET A 306 -3.10 9.09 -16.81
C MET A 306 -4.21 8.48 -15.94
N SER A 307 -5.33 9.19 -15.79
CA SER A 307 -6.50 8.70 -15.06
C SER A 307 -7.80 9.29 -15.61
N LYS A 308 -8.88 8.50 -15.57
CA LYS A 308 -10.21 8.96 -15.99
C LYS A 308 -10.67 10.20 -15.22
N SER A 309 -10.35 10.28 -13.93
CA SER A 309 -10.68 11.43 -13.08
C SER A 309 -10.01 12.74 -13.51
N ARG A 310 -8.86 12.66 -14.19
CA ARG A 310 -8.12 13.82 -14.70
C ARG A 310 -8.48 14.16 -16.14
N GLY A 311 -9.20 13.29 -16.84
CA GLY A 311 -9.53 13.48 -18.26
C GLY A 311 -8.30 13.51 -19.18
N ASN A 312 -7.13 13.06 -18.71
CA ASN A 312 -5.86 13.10 -19.43
C ASN A 312 -5.48 11.73 -20.04
N VAL A 313 -6.47 10.85 -20.24
CA VAL A 313 -6.26 9.51 -20.80
C VAL A 313 -6.22 9.61 -22.31
N ILE A 314 -5.10 9.20 -22.91
CA ILE A 314 -5.04 8.91 -24.34
C ILE A 314 -5.56 7.49 -24.54
N ASN A 315 -6.66 7.36 -25.28
CA ASN A 315 -7.24 6.05 -25.54
C ASN A 315 -6.42 5.32 -26.62
N PRO A 316 -5.86 4.12 -26.32
CA PRO A 316 -5.08 3.38 -27.31
C PRO A 316 -5.90 3.04 -28.57
N ASP A 317 -7.21 2.86 -28.47
CA ASP A 317 -8.06 2.54 -29.62
C ASP A 317 -8.05 3.65 -30.67
N ASP A 318 -8.03 4.92 -30.24
CA ASP A 318 -7.98 6.08 -31.14
C ASP A 318 -6.64 6.11 -31.90
N VAL A 319 -5.53 5.89 -31.20
CA VAL A 319 -4.18 5.83 -31.80
C VAL A 319 -4.05 4.65 -32.76
N VAL A 320 -4.62 3.49 -32.42
CA VAL A 320 -4.61 2.31 -33.29
C VAL A 320 -5.45 2.55 -34.55
N SER A 321 -6.60 3.20 -34.43
CA SER A 321 -7.46 3.51 -35.59
C SER A 321 -6.77 4.45 -36.57
N GLU A 322 -5.92 5.36 -36.09
CA GLU A 322 -5.26 6.36 -36.92
C GLU A 322 -3.90 5.89 -37.48
N TYR A 323 -3.10 5.20 -36.66
CA TYR A 323 -1.69 4.89 -36.97
C TYR A 323 -1.38 3.39 -37.02
N GLY A 324 -2.30 2.54 -36.59
CA GLY A 324 -2.13 1.09 -36.51
C GLY A 324 -1.42 0.61 -35.22
N ALA A 325 -1.71 -0.63 -34.85
CA ALA A 325 -1.23 -1.23 -33.60
C ALA A 325 0.30 -1.36 -33.52
N ASP A 326 0.96 -1.67 -34.63
CA ASP A 326 2.43 -1.80 -34.66
C ASP A 326 3.13 -0.47 -34.45
N SER A 327 2.57 0.63 -34.97
CA SER A 327 3.08 1.99 -34.73
C SER A 327 2.99 2.35 -33.24
N LEU A 328 1.85 2.08 -32.59
CA LEU A 328 1.68 2.31 -31.15
C LEU A 328 2.68 1.48 -30.33
N ARG A 329 2.81 0.18 -30.63
CA ARG A 329 3.75 -0.71 -29.92
C ARG A 329 5.20 -0.26 -30.08
N LEU A 330 5.61 0.08 -31.31
CA LEU A 330 6.96 0.57 -31.58
C LEU A 330 7.21 1.88 -30.84
N TYR A 331 6.25 2.80 -30.87
CA TYR A 331 6.32 4.07 -30.15
C TYR A 331 6.52 3.84 -28.65
N GLU A 332 5.65 3.08 -27.98
CA GLU A 332 5.75 2.82 -26.53
C GLU A 332 7.10 2.21 -26.15
N MET A 333 7.64 1.31 -26.98
CA MET A 333 8.94 0.67 -26.74
C MET A 333 10.12 1.59 -27.04
N PHE A 334 9.98 2.54 -27.97
CA PHE A 334 11.03 3.48 -28.37
C PHE A 334 11.16 4.70 -27.46
N MET A 335 10.09 5.11 -26.76
CA MET A 335 10.09 6.25 -25.83
C MET A 335 11.16 6.19 -24.72
N GLY A 336 11.68 5.00 -24.43
CA GLY A 336 12.78 4.84 -23.49
C GLY A 336 12.76 3.49 -22.75
N PRO A 337 13.71 3.30 -21.83
CA PRO A 337 13.83 2.04 -21.08
C PRO A 337 12.54 1.68 -20.33
N LEU A 338 12.19 0.39 -20.31
CA LEU A 338 10.95 -0.13 -19.73
C LEU A 338 10.69 0.31 -18.27
N ARG A 339 11.76 0.47 -17.48
CA ARG A 339 11.68 0.81 -16.04
C ARG A 339 11.53 2.31 -15.74
N ARG A 340 11.63 3.20 -16.76
CA ARG A 340 11.56 4.65 -16.57
C ARG A 340 10.15 5.18 -16.86
N PHE A 341 9.77 6.23 -16.15
CA PHE A 341 8.59 7.02 -16.50
C PHE A 341 8.74 7.63 -17.90
N LYS A 342 7.64 7.67 -18.64
CA LYS A 342 7.58 8.18 -20.02
C LYS A 342 6.44 9.17 -20.11
N ASN A 343 6.66 10.31 -20.74
CA ASN A 343 5.60 11.29 -21.00
C ASN A 343 5.03 10.99 -22.38
N MET A 344 3.73 10.71 -22.45
CA MET A 344 3.03 10.63 -23.71
C MET A 344 2.65 12.06 -24.11
N GLU A 345 3.31 12.55 -25.15
CA GLU A 345 3.04 13.87 -25.72
C GLU A 345 2.07 13.71 -26.89
N HIS A 346 1.09 14.62 -27.04
CA HIS A 346 0.34 14.70 -28.29
C HIS A 346 1.24 15.27 -29.38
N TRP A 347 1.98 14.41 -30.08
CA TRP A 347 2.58 14.72 -31.38
C TRP A 347 1.57 14.55 -32.54
N TRP A 348 0.31 14.26 -32.21
CA TRP A 348 -0.72 13.75 -33.11
C TRP A 348 -1.69 14.82 -33.62
N ASN A 349 -1.27 16.11 -33.61
CA ASN A 349 -2.03 17.23 -34.18
C ASN A 349 -1.19 18.02 -35.19
#